data_AF-A0A074LEM9-F1
#
_entry.id   AF-A0A074LEM9-F1
#
_cell.length_a   1.000
_cell.length_b   1.000
_cell.length_c   1.000
_cell.angle_alpha   90.00
_cell.angle_beta   90.00
_cell.angle_gamma   90.00
#
_symmetry.space_group_name_H-M   'P 1'
#
loop_
_entity.id
_entity.type
_entity.pdbx_description
1 polymer ?
#
loop_
_entity_poly.entity_id
_entity_poly.type
_entity_poly.pdbx_seq_one_letter_code
_entity_poly.pdbx_strand_id
1 'polypeptide(L)'
;MEQNSQAEKLAQLEILEAQIRECFGRVVYSHKTQEKCADIILTLHKKLKLFLIIISAIVTTSLLIKLFGDHEWALMVGVILSTILFGLNTYMKDYDLGEISQKHTNAANELWDIRETYLSLLTDIKANQLSVNQVIIQRDTLQKRLHNIYSGSPRTNYRAYKQASKSLKENEELTFSDKEIDAFLPKELRKL
;
A
#
# COMPACT_ATOMS: atom_id res chain seq x y z
N MET A 1 -22.38 -26.52 -36.09
CA MET A 1 -22.82 -25.41 -35.22
C MET A 1 -22.19 -25.49 -33.83
N GLU A 2 -22.09 -26.65 -33.19
CA GLU A 2 -21.51 -26.79 -31.84
C GLU A 2 -20.00 -26.45 -31.74
N GLN A 3 -19.18 -26.82 -32.74
CA GLN A 3 -17.75 -26.46 -32.75
C GLN A 3 -17.50 -24.95 -32.85
N ASN A 4 -18.32 -24.20 -33.61
CA ASN A 4 -18.21 -22.72 -33.65
C ASN A 4 -18.60 -22.11 -32.30
N SER A 5 -19.63 -22.64 -31.64
CA SER A 5 -20.07 -22.12 -30.33
C SER A 5 -19.04 -22.36 -29.21
N GLN A 6 -18.32 -23.48 -29.22
CA GLN A 6 -17.23 -23.72 -28.28
C GLN A 6 -16.01 -22.83 -28.53
N ALA A 7 -15.63 -22.62 -29.79
CA ALA A 7 -14.52 -21.72 -30.15
C ALA A 7 -14.83 -20.27 -29.75
N GLU A 8 -16.05 -19.80 -30.00
CA GLU A 8 -16.52 -18.48 -29.58
C GLU A 8 -16.50 -18.30 -28.06
N LYS A 9 -16.91 -19.33 -27.31
CA LYS A 9 -16.87 -19.31 -25.84
C LYS A 9 -15.42 -19.22 -25.33
N LEU A 10 -14.50 -19.99 -25.91
CA LEU A 10 -13.09 -19.97 -25.52
C LEU A 10 -12.47 -18.59 -25.75
N ALA A 11 -12.71 -18.00 -26.93
CA ALA A 11 -12.23 -16.65 -27.26
C ALA A 11 -12.78 -15.58 -26.29
N GLN A 12 -14.05 -15.69 -25.88
CA GLN A 12 -14.63 -14.79 -24.88
C GLN A 12 -13.96 -14.94 -23.51
N LEU A 13 -13.68 -16.17 -23.08
CA LEU A 13 -12.99 -16.43 -21.81
C LEU A 13 -11.55 -15.90 -21.83
N GLU A 14 -10.83 -16.03 -22.95
CA GLU A 14 -9.47 -15.48 -23.09
C GLU A 14 -9.45 -13.95 -22.93
N ILE A 15 -10.41 -13.24 -23.52
CA ILE A 15 -10.53 -11.77 -23.39
C ILE A 15 -10.81 -11.39 -21.93
N LEU A 16 -11.73 -12.10 -21.26
CA LEU A 16 -12.05 -11.85 -19.86
C LEU A 16 -10.87 -12.17 -18.93
N GLU A 17 -10.19 -13.28 -19.16
CA GLU A 17 -8.99 -13.68 -18.41
C GLU A 17 -7.90 -12.62 -18.54
N ALA A 18 -7.64 -12.10 -19.75
CA ALA A 18 -6.66 -11.05 -19.97
C ALA A 18 -6.94 -9.80 -19.12
N GLN A 19 -8.20 -9.34 -19.09
CA GLN A 19 -8.60 -8.21 -18.25
C GLN A 19 -8.44 -8.51 -16.75
N ILE A 20 -8.82 -9.72 -16.31
CA ILE A 20 -8.72 -10.14 -14.91
C ILE A 20 -7.26 -10.24 -14.48
N ARG A 21 -6.38 -10.76 -15.33
CA ARG A 21 -4.92 -10.81 -15.10
C ARG A 21 -4.33 -9.41 -14.90
N GLU A 22 -4.73 -8.44 -15.72
CA GLU A 22 -4.30 -7.05 -15.57
C GLU A 22 -4.82 -6.42 -14.27
N CYS A 23 -6.08 -6.70 -13.90
CA CYS A 23 -6.64 -6.28 -12.61
C CYS A 23 -5.88 -6.90 -11.44
N PHE A 24 -5.57 -8.19 -11.51
CA PHE A 24 -4.77 -8.90 -10.50
C PHE A 24 -3.39 -8.26 -10.34
N GLY A 25 -2.68 -8.01 -11.45
CA GLY A 25 -1.37 -7.33 -11.44
C GLY A 25 -1.41 -5.98 -10.74
N ARG A 26 -2.41 -5.13 -11.05
CA ARG A 26 -2.62 -3.86 -10.34
C ARG A 26 -2.80 -4.04 -8.84
N VAL A 27 -3.61 -5.01 -8.42
CA VAL A 27 -3.87 -5.24 -6.99
C VAL A 27 -2.62 -5.75 -6.28
N VAL A 28 -1.81 -6.62 -6.91
CA VAL A 28 -0.51 -7.07 -6.37
C VAL A 28 0.37 -5.86 -6.05
N TYR A 29 0.50 -4.93 -7.00
CA TYR A 29 1.30 -3.72 -6.82
C TYR A 29 0.74 -2.78 -5.76
N SER A 30 -0.57 -2.51 -5.80
CA SER A 30 -1.21 -1.67 -4.79
C SER A 30 -1.05 -2.26 -3.39
N HIS A 31 -1.27 -3.57 -3.23
CA HIS A 31 -1.05 -4.27 -1.96
C HIS A 31 0.39 -4.07 -1.49
N LYS A 32 1.38 -4.35 -2.35
CA LYS A 32 2.79 -4.23 -1.96
C LYS A 32 3.19 -2.80 -1.62
N THR A 33 2.61 -1.82 -2.31
CA THR A 33 2.82 -0.40 -2.05
C THR A 33 2.29 -0.01 -0.68
N GLN A 34 1.09 -0.45 -0.30
CA GLN A 34 0.53 -0.19 1.02
C GLN A 34 1.36 -0.82 2.15
N GLU A 35 1.84 -2.07 1.98
CA GLU A 35 2.78 -2.68 2.94
C GLU A 35 4.05 -1.83 3.10
N LYS A 36 4.64 -1.37 2.00
CA LYS A 36 5.86 -0.56 2.04
C LYS A 36 5.65 0.81 2.66
N CYS A 37 4.52 1.46 2.40
CA CYS A 37 4.15 2.71 3.07
C CYS A 37 4.03 2.50 4.59
N ALA A 38 3.37 1.43 5.03
CA ALA A 38 3.27 1.10 6.45
C ALA A 38 4.65 0.90 7.08
N ASP A 39 5.53 0.09 6.47
CA ASP A 39 6.88 -0.17 6.96
C ASP A 39 7.71 1.11 7.11
N ILE A 40 7.69 1.98 6.09
CA ILE A 40 8.45 3.23 6.06
C ILE A 40 7.99 4.16 7.19
N ILE A 41 6.68 4.35 7.32
CA ILE A 41 6.09 5.26 8.30
C ILE A 41 6.29 4.71 9.72
N LEU A 42 6.13 3.39 9.94
CA LEU A 42 6.39 2.75 11.22
C LEU A 42 7.87 2.88 11.62
N THR A 43 8.79 2.72 10.67
CA THR A 43 10.22 2.88 10.90
C THR A 43 10.55 4.32 11.29
N LEU A 44 9.96 5.31 10.60
CA LEU A 44 10.10 6.72 10.95
C LEU A 44 9.54 7.00 12.36
N HIS A 45 8.36 6.49 12.68
CA HIS A 45 7.72 6.63 13.99
C HIS A 45 8.63 6.08 15.12
N LYS A 46 9.21 4.88 14.92
CA LYS A 46 10.13 4.26 15.89
C LYS A 46 11.40 5.09 16.08
N LYS A 47 12.00 5.57 15.00
CA LYS A 47 13.20 6.44 15.06
C LYS A 47 12.92 7.73 15.81
N LEU A 48 11.78 8.37 15.54
CA LEU A 48 11.40 9.62 16.20
C LEU A 48 11.14 9.41 17.71
N LYS A 49 10.43 8.33 18.09
CA LYS A 49 10.25 7.96 19.50
C LYS A 49 11.57 7.69 20.21
N LEU A 50 12.50 6.97 19.58
CA LEU A 50 13.82 6.72 20.16
C LEU A 50 14.59 8.04 20.38
N PHE A 51 14.54 8.95 19.41
CA PHE A 51 15.16 10.27 19.53
C PHE A 51 14.58 11.08 20.70
N LEU A 52 13.25 11.08 20.87
CA LEU A 52 12.60 11.73 22.01
C LEU A 52 13.03 11.15 23.35
N ILE A 53 13.17 9.81 23.45
CA ILE A 53 13.65 9.15 24.67
C ILE A 53 15.08 9.59 25.00
N ILE A 54 15.96 9.65 23.99
CA ILE A 54 17.34 10.11 24.18
C ILE A 54 17.38 11.57 24.64
N ILE A 55 16.63 12.47 23.99
CA ILE A 55 16.54 13.87 24.42
C ILE A 55 16.01 13.96 25.85
N SER A 56 14.96 13.22 26.18
CA SER A 56 14.36 13.21 27.52
C SER A 56 15.36 12.76 28.60
N ALA A 57 16.18 11.75 28.31
CA ALA A 57 17.24 11.30 29.20
C ALA A 57 18.32 12.38 29.39
N ILE A 58 18.71 13.09 28.33
CA ILE A 58 19.68 14.20 28.40
C ILE A 58 19.10 15.37 29.20
N VAL A 59 17.84 15.75 28.95
CA VAL A 59 17.14 16.79 29.73
C VAL A 59 17.14 16.43 31.21
N THR A 60 16.72 15.21 31.55
CA THR A 60 16.68 14.73 32.95
C THR A 60 18.07 14.78 33.58
N THR A 61 19.09 14.33 32.86
CA THR A 61 20.49 14.36 33.32
C THR A 61 20.99 15.78 33.53
N SER A 62 20.67 16.71 32.61
CA SER A 62 21.07 18.12 32.72
C SER A 62 20.45 18.81 33.95
N LEU A 63 19.21 18.46 34.28
CA LEU A 63 18.54 18.94 35.50
C LEU A 63 19.21 18.37 36.76
N LEU A 64 19.55 17.07 36.76
CA LEU A 64 20.28 16.46 37.89
C LEU A 64 21.64 17.11 38.10
N ILE A 65 22.41 17.37 37.03
CA ILE A 65 23.71 18.06 37.12
C ILE A 65 23.54 19.45 37.73
N LYS A 66 22.51 20.20 37.32
CA LYS A 66 22.24 21.54 37.87
C LYS A 66 21.76 21.50 39.32
N LEU A 67 21.04 20.45 39.73
CA LEU A 67 20.55 20.32 41.11
C LEU A 67 21.66 19.94 42.09
N PHE A 68 22.59 19.08 41.68
CA PHE A 68 23.65 18.55 42.54
C PHE A 68 25.03 19.21 42.32
N GLY A 69 25.14 20.13 41.35
CA GLY A 69 26.38 20.82 41.02
C GLY A 69 26.14 22.25 40.51
N ASP A 70 27.18 23.07 40.49
CA ASP A 70 27.08 24.50 40.21
C ASP A 70 27.35 24.85 38.73
N HIS A 71 26.90 23.99 37.83
CA HIS A 71 27.18 24.07 36.40
C HIS A 71 26.06 24.78 35.65
N GLU A 72 26.15 26.10 35.50
CA GLU A 72 25.12 26.91 34.80
C GLU A 72 24.85 26.50 33.35
N TRP A 73 25.86 25.95 32.66
CA TRP A 73 25.69 25.45 31.30
C TRP A 73 24.67 24.30 31.20
N ALA A 74 24.52 23.50 32.27
CA ALA A 74 23.60 22.37 32.30
C ALA A 74 22.13 22.83 32.23
N LEU A 75 21.80 23.96 32.88
CA LEU A 75 20.46 24.55 32.81
C LEU A 75 20.13 25.00 31.39
N MET A 76 21.07 25.67 30.71
CA MET A 76 20.87 26.15 29.35
C MET A 76 20.64 25.00 28.36
N VAL A 77 21.42 23.92 28.46
CA VAL A 77 21.21 22.69 27.66
C VAL A 77 19.84 22.09 27.94
N GLY A 78 19.47 21.96 29.22
CA GLY A 78 18.18 21.42 29.64
C GLY A 78 17.00 22.19 29.08
N VAL A 79 17.04 23.52 29.12
CA VAL A 79 15.99 24.40 28.58
C VAL A 79 15.86 24.22 27.07
N ILE A 80 16.98 24.31 26.31
CA ILE A 80 16.95 24.18 24.84
C ILE A 80 16.38 22.83 24.43
N LEU A 81 16.90 21.74 25.02
CA LEU A 81 16.44 20.39 24.71
C LEU A 81 14.99 20.15 25.13
N SER A 82 14.55 20.73 26.25
CA SER A 82 13.15 20.66 26.68
C SER A 82 12.22 21.38 25.72
N THR A 83 12.61 22.54 25.19
CA THR A 83 11.82 23.26 24.17
C THR A 83 11.72 22.45 22.88
N ILE A 84 12.81 21.84 22.42
CA ILE A 84 12.81 20.94 21.25
C ILE A 84 11.89 19.73 21.51
N LEU A 85 12.03 19.10 22.68
CA LEU A 85 11.21 17.96 23.10
C LEU A 85 9.72 18.33 23.11
N PHE A 86 9.37 19.50 23.64
CA PHE A 86 8.01 20.01 23.66
C PHE A 86 7.44 20.23 22.24
N GLY A 87 8.22 20.89 21.37
CA GLY A 87 7.83 21.12 19.98
C GLY A 87 7.58 19.83 19.20
N LEU A 88 8.49 18.85 19.33
CA LEU A 88 8.36 17.56 18.67
C LEU A 88 7.18 16.73 19.21
N ASN A 89 6.97 16.71 20.53
CA ASN A 89 5.80 16.03 21.12
C ASN A 89 4.50 16.67 20.66
N THR A 90 4.45 18.00 20.56
CA THR A 90 3.28 18.73 20.05
C THR A 90 3.00 18.36 18.60
N TYR A 91 4.02 18.35 17.74
CA TYR A 91 3.87 17.94 16.35
C TYR A 91 3.37 16.50 16.20
N MET A 92 3.94 15.57 16.98
CA MET A 92 3.52 14.15 16.95
C MET A 92 2.11 13.91 17.48
N LYS A 93 1.57 14.81 18.29
CA LYS A 93 0.20 14.70 18.80
C LYS A 93 -0.82 14.88 17.68
N ASP A 94 -0.59 15.85 16.79
CA ASP A 94 -1.51 16.13 15.68
C ASP A 94 -1.22 15.24 14.46
N TYR A 95 -0.01 14.69 14.35
CA TYR A 95 0.41 13.77 13.28
C TYR A 95 0.81 12.40 13.84
N ASP A 96 -0.18 11.56 14.14
CA ASP A 96 0.08 10.19 14.60
C ASP A 96 0.54 9.29 13.45
N LEU A 97 1.86 9.24 13.26
CA LEU A 97 2.50 8.34 12.30
C LEU A 97 2.16 6.86 12.58
N GLY A 98 1.88 6.48 13.82
CA GLY A 98 1.42 5.14 14.16
C GLY A 98 0.03 4.86 13.59
N GLU A 99 -0.90 5.80 13.75
CA GLU A 99 -2.24 5.70 13.15
C GLU A 99 -2.17 5.67 11.62
N ILE A 100 -1.36 6.53 11.01
CA ILE A 100 -1.19 6.56 9.54
C ILE A 100 -0.60 5.23 9.05
N SER A 101 0.43 4.71 9.73
CA SER A 101 0.98 3.39 9.43
C SER A 101 -0.08 2.31 9.53
N GLN A 102 -0.93 2.34 10.55
CA GLN A 102 -1.98 1.35 10.73
C GLN A 102 -3.04 1.43 9.62
N LYS A 103 -3.38 2.63 9.14
CA LYS A 103 -4.27 2.81 7.99
C LYS A 103 -3.70 2.15 6.73
N HIS A 104 -2.40 2.30 6.46
CA HIS A 104 -1.74 1.61 5.37
C HIS A 104 -1.73 0.09 5.55
N THR A 105 -1.47 -0.42 6.77
CA THR A 105 -1.57 -1.85 7.09
C THR A 105 -2.97 -2.40 6.83
N ASN A 106 -4.01 -1.68 7.25
CA ASN A 106 -5.39 -2.11 7.06
C ASN A 106 -5.75 -2.15 5.56
N ALA A 107 -5.36 -1.12 4.79
CA ALA A 107 -5.54 -1.10 3.35
C ALA A 107 -4.77 -2.24 2.64
N ALA A 108 -3.56 -2.56 3.11
CA ALA A 108 -2.79 -3.70 2.60
C ALA A 108 -3.55 -5.02 2.82
N ASN A 109 -4.10 -5.23 4.02
CA ASN A 109 -4.88 -6.44 4.34
C ASN A 109 -6.16 -6.56 3.49
N GLU A 110 -6.88 -5.46 3.26
CA GLU A 110 -8.06 -5.47 2.39
C GLU A 110 -7.69 -5.77 0.92
N LEU A 111 -6.59 -5.20 0.42
CA LEU A 111 -6.10 -5.49 -0.92
C LEU A 111 -5.56 -6.92 -1.05
N TRP A 112 -5.01 -7.49 0.02
CA TRP A 112 -4.59 -8.89 0.06
C TRP A 112 -5.75 -9.83 -0.20
N ASP A 113 -6.89 -9.64 0.46
CA ASP A 113 -8.10 -10.45 0.23
C ASP A 113 -8.59 -10.36 -1.23
N ILE A 114 -8.62 -9.15 -1.80
CA ILE A 114 -8.98 -8.95 -3.21
C ILE A 114 -7.99 -9.67 -4.14
N ARG A 115 -6.69 -9.62 -3.84
CA ARG A 115 -5.64 -10.31 -4.61
C ARG A 115 -5.87 -11.82 -4.62
N GLU A 116 -6.09 -12.42 -3.45
CA GLU A 116 -6.33 -13.87 -3.34
C GLU A 116 -7.63 -14.29 -4.01
N THR A 117 -8.66 -13.44 -3.96
CA THR A 117 -9.93 -13.70 -4.66
C THR A 117 -9.75 -13.63 -6.18
N TYR A 118 -8.97 -12.68 -6.70
CA TYR A 118 -8.62 -12.65 -8.13
C TYR A 118 -7.81 -13.89 -8.55
N LEU A 119 -6.86 -14.34 -7.72
CA LEU A 119 -6.10 -15.56 -7.99
C LEU A 119 -7.01 -16.80 -8.05
N SER A 120 -7.97 -16.90 -7.13
CA SER A 120 -8.99 -17.95 -7.15
C SER A 120 -9.82 -17.89 -8.43
N LEU A 121 -10.29 -16.70 -8.83
CA LEU A 121 -11.06 -16.54 -10.07
C LEU A 121 -10.26 -16.95 -11.32
N LEU A 122 -8.97 -16.58 -11.41
CA LEU A 122 -8.09 -17.02 -12.49
C LEU A 122 -7.94 -18.55 -12.52
N THR A 123 -7.85 -19.17 -11.35
CA THR A 123 -7.79 -20.63 -11.21
C THR A 123 -9.07 -21.28 -11.71
N ASP A 124 -10.23 -20.76 -11.32
CA ASP A 124 -11.54 -21.29 -11.72
C ASP A 124 -11.79 -21.16 -13.23
N ILE A 125 -11.34 -20.04 -13.83
CA ILE A 125 -11.38 -19.81 -15.28
C ILE A 125 -10.53 -20.89 -15.98
N LYS A 126 -9.28 -21.06 -15.55
CA LYS A 126 -8.36 -22.02 -16.18
C LYS A 126 -8.79 -23.48 -15.99
N ALA A 127 -9.45 -23.78 -14.88
CA ALA A 127 -10.06 -25.08 -14.61
C ALA A 127 -11.40 -25.30 -15.35
N ASN A 128 -11.86 -24.35 -16.18
CA ASN A 128 -13.13 -24.39 -16.91
C ASN A 128 -14.36 -24.64 -16.01
N GLN A 129 -14.32 -24.20 -14.75
CA GLN A 129 -15.40 -24.42 -13.78
C GLN A 129 -16.51 -23.38 -13.87
N LEU A 130 -16.29 -22.28 -14.60
CA LEU A 130 -17.21 -21.15 -14.68
C LEU A 130 -17.75 -20.94 -16.10
N SER A 131 -19.01 -20.54 -16.17
CA SER A 131 -19.59 -19.95 -17.38
C SER A 131 -19.12 -18.50 -17.55
N VAL A 132 -19.17 -18.00 -18.79
CA VAL A 132 -18.82 -16.60 -19.14
C VAL A 132 -19.57 -15.59 -18.25
N ASN A 133 -20.87 -15.82 -18.02
CA ASN A 133 -21.68 -14.94 -17.17
C ASN A 133 -21.22 -14.94 -15.70
N GLN A 134 -20.84 -16.10 -15.16
CA GLN A 134 -20.31 -16.18 -13.79
C GLN A 134 -18.99 -15.42 -13.66
N VAL A 135 -18.10 -15.53 -14.65
CA VAL A 135 -16.82 -14.79 -14.68
C VAL A 135 -17.08 -13.28 -14.68
N ILE A 136 -18.02 -12.79 -15.51
CA ILE A 136 -18.41 -11.38 -15.56
C ILE A 136 -18.92 -10.90 -14.20
N ILE A 137 -19.84 -11.64 -13.58
CA ILE A 137 -20.42 -11.26 -12.29
C ILE A 137 -19.35 -11.19 -11.19
N GLN A 138 -18.45 -12.18 -11.12
CA GLN A 138 -17.38 -12.19 -10.13
C GLN A 138 -16.38 -11.05 -10.35
N ARG A 139 -15.98 -10.81 -11.61
CA ARG A 139 -15.12 -9.66 -11.97
C ARG A 139 -15.73 -8.34 -11.53
N ASP A 140 -17.00 -8.09 -11.87
CA ASP A 140 -17.67 -6.83 -11.56
C ASP A 140 -17.87 -6.65 -10.05
N THR A 141 -18.09 -7.75 -9.33
CA THR A 141 -18.15 -7.77 -7.86
C THR A 141 -16.80 -7.38 -7.26
N LEU A 142 -15.70 -7.96 -7.74
CA LEU A 142 -14.35 -7.60 -7.30
C LEU A 142 -14.01 -6.14 -7.60
N GLN A 143 -14.37 -5.63 -8.78
CA GLN A 143 -14.14 -4.24 -9.14
C GLN A 143 -14.94 -3.27 -8.25
N LYS A 144 -16.19 -3.61 -7.88
CA LYS A 144 -16.97 -2.80 -6.93
C LYS A 144 -16.33 -2.80 -5.54
N ARG A 145 -15.90 -3.96 -5.05
CA ARG A 145 -15.19 -4.06 -3.76
C ARG A 145 -13.91 -3.23 -3.78
N LEU A 146 -13.12 -3.34 -4.84
CA LEU A 146 -11.89 -2.58 -5.03
C LEU A 146 -12.15 -1.07 -5.11
N HIS A 147 -13.21 -0.65 -5.80
CA HIS A 147 -13.63 0.75 -5.82
C HIS A 147 -13.96 1.27 -4.43
N ASN A 148 -14.68 0.50 -3.61
CA ASN A 148 -15.01 0.90 -2.23
C ASN A 148 -13.74 1.14 -1.41
N ILE A 149 -12.75 0.25 -1.51
CA ILE A 149 -11.43 0.40 -0.85
C ILE A 149 -10.75 1.70 -1.28
N TYR A 150 -10.75 2.02 -2.58
CA TYR A 150 -10.10 3.24 -3.08
C TYR A 150 -10.90 4.53 -2.87
N SER A 151 -12.23 4.47 -2.84
CA SER A 151 -13.13 5.63 -2.77
C SER A 151 -13.00 6.44 -1.48
N GLY A 152 -12.37 5.89 -0.44
CA GLY A 152 -11.97 6.63 0.75
C GLY A 152 -10.82 7.63 0.55
N SER A 153 -10.29 7.79 -0.67
CA SER A 153 -9.11 8.62 -0.96
C SER A 153 -9.46 10.06 -1.43
N PRO A 154 -8.71 11.09 -0.99
CA PRO A 154 -8.97 12.49 -1.35
C PRO A 154 -8.72 12.82 -2.84
N ARG A 155 -9.42 13.84 -3.36
CA ARG A 155 -9.39 14.25 -4.78
C ARG A 155 -8.01 14.77 -5.23
N THR A 156 -7.65 14.44 -6.47
CA THR A 156 -6.39 14.80 -7.13
C THR A 156 -6.32 16.26 -7.55
N ASN A 157 -5.11 16.83 -7.56
CA ASN A 157 -4.80 18.19 -8.00
C ASN A 157 -3.97 18.20 -9.30
N TYR A 158 -3.78 19.37 -9.93
CA TYR A 158 -3.06 19.50 -11.21
C TYR A 158 -1.61 18.99 -11.16
N ARG A 159 -0.92 19.11 -10.01
CA ARG A 159 0.44 18.56 -9.85
C ARG A 159 0.43 17.03 -9.88
N ALA A 160 -0.57 16.41 -9.25
CA ALA A 160 -0.77 14.96 -9.30
C ALA A 160 -1.03 14.48 -10.74
N TYR A 161 -1.80 15.23 -11.54
CA TYR A 161 -2.02 14.90 -12.95
C TYR A 161 -0.73 14.91 -13.78
N LYS A 162 0.11 15.95 -13.63
CA LYS A 162 1.38 16.04 -14.37
C LYS A 162 2.34 14.91 -13.99
N GLN A 163 2.41 14.57 -12.70
CA GLN A 163 3.24 13.48 -12.21
C GLN A 163 2.71 12.13 -12.69
N ALA A 164 1.40 11.89 -12.61
CA ALA A 164 0.77 10.70 -13.17
C ALA A 164 1.02 10.58 -14.67
N SER A 165 0.91 11.66 -15.46
CA SER A 165 1.15 11.60 -16.90
C SER A 165 2.60 11.25 -17.25
N LYS A 166 3.57 11.73 -16.47
CA LYS A 166 4.99 11.37 -16.62
C LYS A 166 5.21 9.90 -16.29
N SER A 167 4.73 9.47 -15.13
CA SER A 167 4.78 8.09 -14.66
C SER A 167 4.14 7.09 -15.64
N LEU A 168 2.98 7.42 -16.21
CA LEU A 168 2.28 6.56 -17.16
C LEU A 168 3.00 6.43 -18.51
N LYS A 169 3.72 7.48 -18.95
CA LYS A 169 4.40 7.50 -20.24
C LYS A 169 5.85 7.01 -20.18
N GLU A 170 6.54 7.27 -19.08
CA GLU A 170 7.98 6.99 -18.95
C GLU A 170 8.27 5.76 -18.08
N ASN A 171 7.39 5.45 -17.11
CA ASN A 171 7.59 4.34 -16.17
C ASN A 171 6.59 3.20 -16.37
N GLU A 172 5.72 3.28 -17.38
CA GLU A 172 4.72 2.23 -17.68
C GLU A 172 3.81 1.91 -16.47
N GLU A 173 3.56 2.88 -15.57
CA GLU A 173 2.95 2.68 -14.23
C GLU A 173 1.49 2.14 -14.20
N LEU A 174 0.91 1.76 -15.35
CA LEU A 174 -0.36 1.02 -15.46
C LEU A 174 -0.37 -0.02 -16.60
N THR A 175 0.76 -0.30 -17.24
CA THR A 175 0.86 -1.29 -18.32
C THR A 175 1.72 -2.44 -17.84
N PHE A 176 1.10 -3.61 -17.65
CA PHE A 176 1.79 -4.80 -17.19
C PHE A 176 2.13 -5.69 -18.38
N SER A 177 3.37 -6.16 -18.44
CA SER A 177 3.73 -7.22 -19.38
C SER A 177 3.18 -8.57 -18.90
N ASP A 178 2.86 -9.49 -19.82
CA ASP A 178 2.42 -10.83 -19.42
C ASP A 178 3.47 -11.54 -18.53
N LYS A 179 4.77 -11.35 -18.83
CA LYS A 179 5.89 -11.88 -18.03
C LYS A 179 5.89 -11.39 -16.58
N GLU A 180 5.54 -10.13 -16.38
CA GLU A 180 5.50 -9.51 -15.07
C GLU A 180 4.33 -10.06 -14.24
N ILE A 181 3.14 -10.16 -14.82
CA ILE A 181 1.99 -10.79 -14.15
C ILE A 181 2.29 -12.26 -13.87
N ASP A 182 2.92 -12.96 -14.81
CA ASP A 182 3.29 -14.37 -14.66
C ASP A 182 4.28 -14.63 -13.52
N ALA A 183 5.13 -13.66 -13.19
CA ALA A 183 6.02 -13.76 -12.04
C ALA A 183 5.26 -13.83 -10.71
N PHE A 184 4.05 -13.28 -10.65
CA PHE A 184 3.18 -13.31 -9.47
C PHE A 184 2.26 -14.54 -9.43
N LEU A 185 2.16 -15.29 -10.53
CA LEU A 185 1.26 -16.42 -10.67
C LEU A 185 1.99 -17.78 -10.52
N PRO A 186 1.29 -18.81 -9.99
CA PRO A 186 1.72 -20.21 -10.10
C PRO A 186 1.99 -20.59 -11.55
N LYS A 187 2.92 -21.52 -11.77
CA LYS A 187 3.39 -21.91 -13.12
C LYS A 187 2.23 -22.29 -14.05
N GLU A 188 1.25 -22.99 -13.48
CA GLU A 188 0.08 -23.53 -14.15
C GLU A 188 -0.86 -22.42 -14.64
N LEU A 189 -0.84 -21.22 -14.04
CA LEU A 189 -1.67 -20.07 -14.42
C LEU A 189 -0.96 -19.09 -15.36
N ARG A 190 0.31 -19.33 -15.70
CA ARG A 190 1.07 -18.45 -16.59
C ARG A 190 0.60 -18.56 -18.04
N LYS A 191 0.79 -17.49 -18.81
CA LYS A 191 0.69 -17.58 -20.27
C LYS A 191 1.97 -18.21 -20.83
N LEU A 192 1.81 -19.01 -21.88
CA LEU A 192 2.93 -19.63 -22.60
C LEU A 192 3.56 -18.61 -23.57
#